data_AF-A0A7Y6AC41-F1
#
_entry.id   AF-A0A7Y6AC41-F1
#
_cell.length_a   1.000
_cell.length_b   1.000
_cell.length_c   1.000
_cell.angle_alpha   90.00
_cell.angle_beta   90.00
_cell.angle_gamma   90.00
#
_symmetry.space_group_name_H-M   'P 1'
#
loop_
_entity.id
_entity.type
_entity.pdbx_description
1 polymer ?
#
loop_
_entity_poly.entity_id
_entity_poly.type
_entity_poly.pdbx_seq_one_letter_code
_entity_poly.pdbx_strand_id
1 'polypeptide(L)'
;MDVSLTTWIVTIVVLLALVGVDLVVNRKPHEVTLKEASLWGVFWVALAVLFGVGMWMFSDAQYAGEFFAGFITEKSLSVDNLFVFVLIMGKFAVPAQYQQRVLLIGVLLALVLRGIFIGLGAAAVSAFSWVFFIFGAFLIWTAWKLVKEAQSDEEEEFEENAVLRWVEKVTPTTKDYRGTKLLVREHGKRLVTPMLIVMIAVGTTDVLFALDSIPAIFGLTQEPYIVFTANAFALMGLRQLYFLIGGLLKKLVYLSYGLSVILGFIGVKLVLEALHGQGVHVPEIGIPLSLGFIVVTLAVTTVLSLRKSKKDAEREAAEGAQELSETGSSAQS
;
A
#
# COMPACT_ATOMS: atom_id res chain seq x y z
N MET A 1 -14.87 5.83 20.77
CA MET A 1 -16.07 5.11 20.28
C MET A 1 -16.13 3.81 21.04
N ASP A 2 -17.19 3.57 21.82
CA ASP A 2 -17.32 2.30 22.54
C ASP A 2 -17.83 1.22 21.57
N VAL A 3 -16.90 0.66 20.79
CA VAL A 3 -17.21 -0.40 19.83
C VAL A 3 -17.39 -1.71 20.58
N SER A 4 -18.61 -2.24 20.58
CA SER A 4 -18.91 -3.51 21.24
C SER A 4 -18.07 -4.65 20.68
N LEU A 5 -17.73 -5.62 21.53
CA LEU A 5 -17.04 -6.85 21.10
C LEU A 5 -17.82 -7.56 19.97
N THR A 6 -19.16 -7.49 20.01
CA THR A 6 -20.03 -8.02 18.97
C THR A 6 -19.77 -7.36 17.62
N THR A 7 -19.63 -6.05 17.57
CA THR A 7 -19.32 -5.30 16.33
C THR A 7 -17.98 -5.74 15.78
N TRP A 8 -16.95 -5.88 16.63
CA TRP A 8 -15.65 -6.40 16.23
C TRP A 8 -15.73 -7.81 15.63
N ILE A 9 -16.43 -8.72 16.32
CA ILE A 9 -16.59 -10.11 15.86
C ILE A 9 -17.32 -10.13 14.52
N VAL A 10 -18.43 -9.40 14.39
CA VAL A 10 -19.20 -9.31 13.13
C VAL A 10 -18.33 -8.79 12.00
N THR A 11 -17.59 -7.70 12.23
CA THR A 11 -16.71 -7.12 11.21
C THR A 11 -15.60 -8.09 10.79
N ILE A 12 -14.95 -8.76 11.74
CA ILE A 12 -13.92 -9.78 11.44
C ILE A 12 -14.53 -10.94 10.65
N VAL A 13 -15.70 -11.44 11.05
CA VAL A 13 -16.39 -12.53 10.34
C VAL A 13 -16.76 -12.12 8.91
N VAL A 14 -17.27 -10.91 8.72
CA VAL A 14 -17.60 -10.36 7.39
C VAL A 14 -16.33 -10.22 6.55
N LEU A 15 -15.24 -9.67 7.09
CA LEU A 15 -13.97 -9.55 6.37
C LEU A 15 -13.38 -10.92 6.01
N LEU A 16 -13.41 -11.88 6.94
CA LEU A 16 -12.97 -13.26 6.66
C LEU A 16 -13.85 -13.94 5.61
N ALA A 17 -15.16 -13.69 5.60
CA ALA A 17 -16.07 -14.19 4.59
C ALA A 17 -15.76 -13.57 3.21
N LEU A 18 -15.56 -12.26 3.14
CA LEU A 18 -15.17 -11.55 1.91
C LEU A 18 -13.85 -12.07 1.35
N VAL A 19 -12.85 -12.24 2.22
CA VAL A 19 -11.58 -12.85 1.84
C VAL A 19 -11.79 -14.29 1.40
N GLY A 20 -12.57 -15.08 2.13
CA GLY A 20 -12.88 -16.47 1.77
C GLY A 20 -13.54 -16.59 0.39
N VAL A 21 -14.49 -15.70 0.07
CA VAL A 21 -15.10 -15.61 -1.26
C VAL A 21 -14.04 -15.28 -2.30
N ASP A 22 -13.19 -14.29 -2.04
CA ASP A 22 -12.09 -13.92 -2.94
C ASP A 22 -11.12 -15.10 -3.18
N LEU A 23 -10.78 -15.87 -2.14
CA LEU A 23 -9.94 -17.08 -2.23
C LEU A 23 -10.58 -18.17 -3.08
N VAL A 24 -11.90 -18.37 -2.96
CA VAL A 24 -12.63 -19.42 -3.67
C VAL A 24 -12.79 -19.06 -5.14
N VAL A 25 -13.18 -17.82 -5.44
CA VAL A 25 -13.35 -17.33 -6.81
C VAL A 25 -12.01 -17.35 -7.57
N ASN A 26 -10.92 -16.96 -6.90
CA ASN A 26 -9.59 -16.84 -7.49
C ASN A 26 -8.69 -18.06 -7.21
N ARG A 27 -9.28 -19.23 -6.93
CA ARG A 27 -8.52 -20.43 -6.54
C ARG A 27 -7.63 -20.97 -7.65
N LYS A 28 -8.02 -20.78 -8.92
CA LYS A 28 -7.30 -21.29 -10.08
C LYS A 28 -6.30 -20.24 -10.57
N PRO A 29 -4.99 -20.56 -10.63
CA PRO A 29 -4.01 -19.67 -11.23
C PRO A 29 -4.39 -19.34 -12.68
N HIS A 30 -4.58 -18.08 -13.00
CA HIS A 30 -4.76 -17.58 -14.36
C HIS A 30 -4.13 -16.19 -14.49
N GLU A 31 -3.95 -15.73 -15.72
CA GLU A 31 -3.56 -14.34 -15.97
C GLU A 31 -4.79 -13.43 -15.77
N VAL A 32 -4.65 -12.40 -14.95
CA VAL A 32 -5.74 -11.47 -14.64
C VAL A 32 -5.83 -10.43 -15.76
N THR A 33 -7.00 -10.30 -16.37
CA THR A 33 -7.21 -9.30 -17.43
C THR A 33 -7.47 -7.91 -16.84
N LEU A 34 -7.16 -6.85 -17.59
CA LEU A 34 -7.43 -5.46 -17.15
C LEU A 34 -8.90 -5.21 -16.82
N LYS A 35 -9.83 -5.81 -17.57
CA LYS A 35 -11.29 -5.69 -17.32
C LYS A 35 -11.70 -6.33 -16.01
N GLU A 36 -11.13 -7.50 -15.73
CA GLU A 36 -11.38 -8.21 -14.47
C GLU A 36 -10.79 -7.43 -13.29
N ALA A 37 -9.53 -6.98 -13.41
CA ALA A 37 -8.88 -6.19 -12.38
C ALA A 37 -9.63 -4.89 -12.08
N SER A 38 -10.12 -4.19 -13.11
CA SER A 38 -10.90 -2.96 -12.92
C SER A 38 -12.26 -3.20 -12.27
N LEU A 39 -12.99 -4.24 -12.70
CA LEU A 39 -14.29 -4.59 -12.11
C LEU A 39 -14.16 -4.93 -10.63
N TRP A 40 -13.20 -5.79 -10.28
CA TRP A 40 -12.93 -6.11 -8.88
C TRP A 40 -12.40 -4.92 -8.10
N GLY A 41 -11.60 -4.05 -8.72
CA GLY A 41 -11.12 -2.82 -8.10
C GLY A 41 -12.27 -1.89 -7.70
N VAL A 42 -13.21 -1.67 -8.63
CA VAL A 42 -14.43 -0.89 -8.37
C VAL A 42 -15.29 -1.55 -7.29
N PHE A 43 -15.43 -2.87 -7.32
CA PHE A 43 -16.18 -3.62 -6.30
C PHE A 43 -15.63 -3.37 -4.88
N TRP A 44 -14.31 -3.48 -4.68
CA TRP A 44 -13.70 -3.26 -3.36
C TRP A 44 -13.82 -1.81 -2.90
N VAL A 45 -13.65 -0.84 -3.80
CA VAL A 45 -13.86 0.58 -3.48
C VAL A 45 -15.32 0.86 -3.12
N ALA A 46 -16.27 0.30 -3.88
CA ALA A 46 -17.70 0.45 -3.59
C ALA A 46 -18.05 -0.12 -2.22
N LEU A 47 -17.47 -1.27 -1.85
CA LEU A 47 -17.70 -1.87 -0.54
C LEU A 47 -17.15 -1.00 0.60
N ALA A 48 -15.98 -0.40 0.42
CA ALA A 48 -15.42 0.56 1.38
C ALA A 48 -16.31 1.80 1.53
N VAL A 49 -16.82 2.34 0.41
CA VAL A 49 -17.75 3.47 0.41
C VAL A 49 -19.06 3.10 1.12
N LEU A 50 -19.63 1.94 0.83
CA LEU A 50 -20.83 1.44 1.50
C LEU A 50 -20.61 1.30 3.01
N PHE A 51 -19.45 0.81 3.43
CA PHE A 51 -19.10 0.72 4.84
C PHE A 51 -19.00 2.11 5.48
N GLY A 52 -18.30 3.06 4.86
CA GLY A 52 -18.18 4.44 5.34
C GLY A 52 -19.52 5.18 5.43
N VAL A 53 -20.39 5.00 4.42
CA VAL A 53 -21.77 5.53 4.46
C VAL A 53 -22.59 4.83 5.56
N GLY A 54 -22.42 3.52 5.74
CA GLY A 54 -23.00 2.79 6.85
C GLY A 54 -22.59 3.39 8.20
N MET A 55 -21.31 3.68 8.40
CA MET A 55 -20.85 4.35 9.62
C MET A 55 -21.43 5.76 9.77
N TRP A 56 -21.63 6.51 8.69
CA TRP A 56 -22.29 7.80 8.78
C TRP A 56 -23.76 7.69 9.20
N MET A 57 -24.47 6.66 8.76
CA MET A 57 -25.88 6.45 9.12
C MET A 57 -26.07 5.88 10.52
N PHE A 58 -25.17 4.99 10.96
CA PHE A 58 -25.30 4.23 12.20
C PHE A 58 -24.41 4.74 13.35
N SER A 59 -23.45 5.63 13.06
CA SER A 59 -22.53 6.27 14.00
C SER A 59 -22.45 7.77 13.72
N ASP A 60 -21.48 8.47 14.31
CA ASP A 60 -21.26 9.91 14.09
C ASP A 60 -20.60 10.22 12.72
N ALA A 61 -20.97 11.35 12.12
CA ALA A 61 -20.36 11.86 10.89
C ALA A 61 -18.85 12.08 11.02
N GLN A 62 -18.36 12.39 12.23
CA GLN A 62 -16.93 12.47 12.52
C GLN A 62 -16.22 11.15 12.21
N TYR A 63 -16.75 10.03 12.68
CA TYR A 63 -16.14 8.71 12.50
C TYR A 63 -16.17 8.24 11.04
N ALA A 64 -17.22 8.59 10.30
CA ALA A 64 -17.24 8.37 8.85
C ALA A 64 -16.14 9.18 8.14
N GLY A 65 -15.96 10.45 8.52
CA GLY A 65 -14.88 11.30 8.00
C GLY A 65 -13.49 10.75 8.31
N GLU A 66 -13.27 10.28 9.55
CA GLU A 66 -12.04 9.61 9.97
C GLU A 66 -11.76 8.34 9.16
N PHE A 67 -12.79 7.52 8.91
CA PHE A 67 -12.65 6.34 8.06
C PHE A 67 -12.33 6.69 6.63
N PHE A 68 -12.98 7.68 6.01
CA PHE A 68 -12.66 8.05 4.63
C PHE A 68 -11.25 8.66 4.53
N ALA A 69 -10.84 9.47 5.51
CA ALA A 69 -9.49 10.02 5.57
C ALA A 69 -8.44 8.90 5.74
N GLY A 70 -8.68 7.96 6.65
CA GLY A 70 -7.84 6.79 6.85
C GLY A 70 -7.80 5.89 5.62
N PHE A 71 -8.95 5.55 5.04
CA PHE A 71 -9.08 4.68 3.87
C PHE A 71 -8.36 5.27 2.65
N ILE A 72 -8.54 6.56 2.37
CA ILE A 72 -7.87 7.21 1.23
C ILE A 72 -6.36 7.29 1.47
N THR A 73 -5.93 7.63 2.68
CA THR A 73 -4.50 7.68 3.04
C THR A 73 -3.86 6.31 2.89
N GLU A 74 -4.44 5.28 3.52
CA GLU A 74 -3.99 3.89 3.42
C GLU A 74 -4.01 3.38 1.98
N LYS A 75 -5.06 3.68 1.22
CA LYS A 75 -5.15 3.27 -0.18
C LYS A 75 -4.03 3.91 -1.01
N SER A 76 -3.73 5.17 -0.76
CA SER A 76 -2.69 5.90 -1.49
C SER A 76 -1.29 5.39 -1.14
N LEU A 77 -0.99 5.18 0.15
CA LEU A 77 0.26 4.56 0.59
C LEU A 77 0.40 3.13 0.07
N SER A 78 -0.71 2.37 -0.01
CA SER A 78 -0.70 1.03 -0.57
C SER A 78 -0.36 0.97 -2.07
N VAL A 79 -0.57 2.07 -2.81
CA VAL A 79 -0.18 2.16 -4.23
C VAL A 79 1.33 2.31 -4.35
N ASP A 80 1.97 3.06 -3.46
CA ASP A 80 3.44 3.15 -3.38
C ASP A 80 4.05 1.78 -3.09
N ASN A 81 3.44 1.06 -2.15
CA ASN A 81 3.85 -0.30 -1.78
C ASN A 81 3.84 -1.28 -2.96
N LEU A 82 3.02 -1.03 -3.98
CA LEU A 82 2.98 -1.85 -5.20
C LEU A 82 4.26 -1.75 -6.02
N PHE A 83 4.99 -0.63 -5.99
CA PHE A 83 6.28 -0.52 -6.68
C PHE A 83 7.26 -1.56 -6.16
N VAL A 84 7.42 -1.63 -4.84
CA VAL A 84 8.29 -2.65 -4.23
C VAL A 84 7.78 -4.06 -4.50
N PHE A 85 6.46 -4.28 -4.56
CA PHE A 85 5.94 -5.59 -4.95
C PHE A 85 6.29 -5.95 -6.39
N VAL A 86 6.23 -5.01 -7.34
CA VAL A 86 6.68 -5.22 -8.72
C VAL A 86 8.17 -5.54 -8.77
N LEU A 87 8.99 -4.79 -8.04
CA LEU A 87 10.44 -5.01 -7.97
C LEU A 87 10.77 -6.40 -7.42
N ILE A 88 10.10 -6.82 -6.33
CA ILE A 88 10.25 -8.17 -5.76
C ILE A 88 9.86 -9.22 -6.81
N MET A 89 8.68 -9.10 -7.43
CA MET A 89 8.21 -10.10 -8.40
C MET A 89 9.14 -10.18 -9.62
N GLY A 90 9.65 -9.03 -10.08
CA GLY A 90 10.61 -8.93 -11.17
C GLY A 90 11.95 -9.57 -10.83
N LYS A 91 12.53 -9.24 -9.67
CA LYS A 91 13.79 -9.79 -9.18
C LYS A 91 13.76 -11.31 -9.06
N PHE A 92 12.66 -11.86 -8.54
CA PHE A 92 12.49 -13.31 -8.41
C PHE A 92 11.93 -13.98 -9.67
N ALA A 93 11.74 -13.22 -10.76
CA ALA A 93 11.17 -13.69 -12.03
C ALA A 93 9.89 -14.53 -11.82
N VAL A 94 8.98 -14.04 -10.97
CA VAL A 94 7.75 -14.76 -10.60
C VAL A 94 6.85 -14.88 -11.84
N PRO A 95 6.53 -16.11 -12.29
CA PRO A 95 5.63 -16.30 -13.43
C PRO A 95 4.27 -15.64 -13.21
N ALA A 96 3.71 -15.00 -14.25
CA ALA A 96 2.47 -14.20 -14.17
C ALA A 96 1.31 -14.96 -13.50
N GLN A 97 1.11 -16.22 -13.85
CA GLN A 97 0.09 -17.10 -13.27
C GLN A 97 0.22 -17.31 -11.75
N TYR A 98 1.41 -17.10 -11.16
CA TYR A 98 1.65 -17.28 -9.73
C TYR A 98 1.65 -15.97 -8.92
N GLN A 99 1.80 -14.82 -9.58
CA GLN A 99 1.80 -13.50 -8.92
C GLN A 99 0.51 -13.27 -8.12
N GLN A 100 -0.64 -13.65 -8.67
CA GLN A 100 -1.94 -13.53 -8.02
C GLN A 100 -1.97 -14.23 -6.66
N ARG A 101 -1.36 -15.41 -6.58
CA ARG A 101 -1.34 -16.23 -5.37
C ARG A 101 -0.38 -15.69 -4.32
N VAL A 102 0.77 -15.16 -4.75
CA VAL A 102 1.71 -14.49 -3.86
C VAL A 102 1.05 -13.26 -3.24
N LEU A 103 0.40 -12.41 -4.04
CA LEU A 103 -0.28 -11.21 -3.56
C LEU A 103 -1.43 -11.55 -2.60
N LEU A 104 -2.21 -12.58 -2.90
CA LEU A 104 -3.31 -13.03 -2.04
C LEU A 104 -2.82 -13.49 -0.67
N ILE A 105 -1.73 -14.28 -0.61
CA ILE A 105 -1.13 -14.68 0.66
C ILE A 105 -0.47 -13.49 1.36
N GLY A 106 0.15 -12.59 0.59
CA GLY A 106 0.72 -11.34 1.07
C GLY A 106 -0.32 -10.47 1.78
N VAL A 107 -1.48 -10.24 1.15
CA VAL A 107 -2.59 -9.46 1.75
C VAL A 107 -3.12 -10.13 3.02
N LEU A 108 -3.28 -11.46 3.02
CA LEU A 108 -3.69 -12.18 4.24
C LEU A 108 -2.71 -12.00 5.39
N LEU A 109 -1.41 -12.14 5.10
CA LEU A 109 -0.35 -11.96 6.08
C LEU A 109 -0.29 -10.50 6.55
N ALA A 110 -0.39 -9.55 5.63
CA ALA A 110 -0.45 -8.11 5.89
C ALA A 110 -1.61 -7.76 6.85
N LEU A 111 -2.83 -8.25 6.59
CA LEU A 111 -3.99 -8.00 7.46
C LEU A 111 -3.75 -8.49 8.89
N VAL A 112 -3.16 -9.67 9.07
CA VAL A 112 -2.83 -10.21 10.40
C VAL A 112 -1.76 -9.35 11.08
N LEU A 113 -0.66 -9.08 10.39
CA LEU A 113 0.46 -8.30 10.93
C LEU A 113 0.04 -6.87 11.26
N ARG A 114 -0.72 -6.21 10.38
CA ARG A 114 -1.29 -4.90 10.65
C ARG A 114 -2.27 -4.94 11.82
N GLY A 115 -3.11 -5.96 11.94
CA GLY A 115 -3.94 -6.14 13.14
C GLY A 115 -3.11 -6.15 14.44
N ILE A 116 -1.96 -6.84 14.43
CA ILE A 116 -1.02 -6.85 15.57
C ILE A 116 -0.44 -5.44 15.79
N PHE A 117 0.11 -4.79 14.77
CA PHE A 117 0.70 -3.45 14.91
C PHE A 117 -0.32 -2.39 15.31
N ILE A 118 -1.57 -2.48 14.86
CA ILE A 118 -2.65 -1.58 15.25
C ILE A 118 -2.97 -1.80 16.73
N GLY A 119 -3.05 -3.04 17.19
CA GLY A 119 -3.23 -3.35 18.62
C GLY A 119 -2.08 -2.80 19.47
N LEU A 120 -0.83 -2.99 19.03
CA LEU A 120 0.36 -2.46 19.70
C LEU A 120 0.38 -0.92 19.70
N GLY A 121 0.07 -0.30 18.56
CA GLY A 121 0.01 1.16 18.39
C GLY A 121 -1.09 1.78 19.25
N ALA A 122 -2.28 1.17 19.27
CA ALA A 122 -3.38 1.58 20.13
C ALA A 122 -3.00 1.51 21.61
N ALA A 123 -2.37 0.40 22.03
CA ALA A 123 -1.88 0.25 23.39
C ALA A 123 -0.83 1.32 23.73
N ALA A 124 0.12 1.58 22.84
CA ALA A 124 1.15 2.60 23.01
C ALA A 124 0.56 4.01 23.14
N VAL A 125 -0.33 4.40 22.22
CA VAL A 125 -1.00 5.72 22.22
C VAL A 125 -1.85 5.90 23.47
N SER A 126 -2.59 4.87 23.90
CA SER A 126 -3.42 4.95 25.11
C SER A 126 -2.60 5.09 26.40
N ALA A 127 -1.39 4.53 26.43
CA ALA A 127 -0.53 4.56 27.61
C ALA A 127 0.34 5.83 27.69
N PHE A 128 0.65 6.45 26.55
CA PHE A 128 1.71 7.45 26.46
C PHE A 128 1.42 8.54 25.42
N SER A 129 1.05 9.73 25.88
CA SER A 129 0.83 10.90 25.01
C SER A 129 2.08 11.34 24.22
N TRP A 130 3.28 11.03 24.73
CA TRP A 130 4.54 11.34 24.04
C TRP A 130 4.79 10.47 22.79
N VAL A 131 4.04 9.38 22.60
CA VAL A 131 4.13 8.53 21.39
C VAL A 131 3.80 9.32 20.13
N PHE A 132 2.91 10.31 20.22
CA PHE A 132 2.62 11.19 19.09
C PHE A 132 3.82 12.05 18.66
N PHE A 133 4.75 12.40 19.57
CA PHE A 133 6.00 13.03 19.16
C PHE A 133 6.88 12.08 18.35
N ILE A 134 6.97 10.81 18.77
CA ILE A 134 7.75 9.79 18.04
C ILE A 134 7.14 9.59 16.64
N PHE A 135 5.83 9.37 16.58
CA PHE A 135 5.12 9.16 15.33
C PHE A 135 5.23 10.38 14.42
N GLY A 136 5.03 11.58 14.95
CA GLY A 136 5.19 12.82 14.19
C GLY A 136 6.59 13.01 13.63
N ALA A 137 7.63 12.82 14.46
CA ALA A 137 9.02 12.91 14.02
C ALA A 137 9.37 11.83 12.98
N PHE A 138 8.90 10.61 13.18
CA PHE A 138 9.09 9.50 12.25
C PHE A 138 8.45 9.80 10.89
N LEU A 139 7.21 10.28 10.86
CA LEU A 139 6.54 10.64 9.60
C LEU A 139 7.20 11.79 8.86
N ILE A 140 7.68 12.82 9.58
CA ILE A 140 8.44 13.92 8.96
C ILE A 140 9.74 13.40 8.36
N TRP A 141 10.41 12.48 9.05
CA TRP A 141 11.62 11.85 8.54
C TRP A 141 11.34 10.99 7.30
N THR A 142 10.29 10.15 7.31
CA THR A 142 9.87 9.36 6.15
C THR A 142 9.48 10.26 4.97
N ALA A 143 8.74 11.35 5.22
CA ALA A 143 8.39 12.32 4.18
C ALA A 143 9.63 12.93 3.53
N TRP A 144 10.62 13.35 4.32
CA TRP A 144 11.88 13.87 3.79
C TRP A 144 12.65 12.82 3.00
N LYS A 145 12.73 11.59 3.52
CA LYS A 145 13.40 10.48 2.87
C LYS A 145 12.76 10.18 1.50
N LEU A 146 11.44 10.14 1.41
CA LEU A 146 10.70 9.85 0.19
C LEU A 146 10.91 10.92 -0.89
N VAL A 147 11.03 12.20 -0.51
CA VAL A 147 11.42 13.27 -1.46
C VAL A 147 12.82 13.07 -2.00
N LYS A 148 13.76 12.65 -1.14
CA LYS A 148 15.15 12.43 -1.52
C LYS A 148 15.29 11.24 -2.48
N GLU A 149 14.60 10.14 -2.20
CA GLU A 149 14.56 8.95 -3.06
C GLU A 149 13.93 9.27 -4.43
N ALA A 150 12.88 10.10 -4.46
CA ALA A 150 12.26 10.54 -5.72
C ALA A 150 13.12 11.51 -6.56
N GLN A 151 14.25 12.01 -6.03
CA GLN A 151 15.19 12.88 -6.75
C GLN A 151 16.44 12.15 -7.23
N SER A 152 16.79 11.01 -6.63
CA SER A 152 17.86 10.16 -7.14
C SER A 152 17.38 9.41 -8.37
N ASP A 153 18.00 9.65 -9.53
CA ASP A 153 17.82 8.88 -10.77
C ASP A 153 18.40 7.45 -10.67
N GLU A 154 18.75 6.98 -9.46
CA GLU A 154 19.07 5.58 -9.25
C GLU A 154 17.77 4.79 -9.42
N GLU A 155 17.72 3.96 -10.46
CA GLU A 155 16.71 2.89 -10.54
C GLU A 155 16.65 2.25 -9.16
N GLU A 156 15.47 2.19 -8.54
CA GLU A 156 15.28 1.55 -7.23
C GLU A 156 15.75 0.08 -7.32
N GLU A 157 17.05 -0.14 -7.15
CA GLU A 157 17.61 -1.46 -7.01
C GLU A 157 17.06 -1.99 -5.71
N PHE A 158 16.23 -3.02 -5.82
CA PHE A 158 15.68 -3.69 -4.66
C PHE A 158 16.84 -4.17 -3.75
N GLU A 159 17.07 -3.44 -2.66
CA GLU A 159 17.98 -3.86 -1.61
C GLU A 159 17.34 -5.03 -0.85
N GLU A 160 18.06 -6.15 -0.77
CA GLU A 160 17.55 -7.31 -0.06
C GLU A 160 17.39 -7.03 1.43
N ASN A 161 16.14 -7.08 1.89
CA ASN A 161 15.83 -7.05 3.32
C ASN A 161 16.66 -8.10 4.07
N ALA A 162 17.14 -7.77 5.27
CA ALA A 162 17.98 -8.66 6.07
C ALA A 162 17.32 -10.04 6.32
N VAL A 163 15.99 -10.05 6.42
CA VAL A 163 15.16 -11.27 6.53
C VAL A 163 15.30 -12.16 5.30
N LEU A 164 15.32 -11.59 4.09
CA LEU A 164 15.47 -12.33 2.85
C LEU A 164 16.84 -12.98 2.73
N ARG A 165 17.91 -12.20 2.97
CA ARG A 165 19.30 -12.71 3.03
C ARG A 165 19.46 -13.82 4.06
N TRP A 166 18.76 -13.71 5.19
CA TRP A 166 18.76 -14.73 6.22
C TRP A 166 18.03 -16.01 5.78
N VAL A 167 16.86 -15.89 5.16
CA VAL A 167 16.09 -17.04 4.64
C VAL A 167 16.90 -17.80 3.57
N GLU A 168 17.53 -17.10 2.64
CA GLU A 168 18.37 -17.72 1.60
C GLU A 168 19.62 -18.41 2.18
N LYS A 169 20.21 -17.84 3.22
CA LYS A 169 21.41 -18.40 3.88
C LYS A 169 21.11 -19.64 4.73
N VAL A 170 19.92 -19.70 5.34
CA VAL A 170 19.59 -20.72 6.35
C VAL A 170 18.77 -21.87 5.77
N THR A 171 18.00 -21.64 4.69
CA THR A 171 17.11 -22.68 4.14
C THR A 171 17.65 -23.26 2.83
N PRO A 172 17.72 -24.59 2.67
CA PRO A 172 18.04 -25.18 1.38
C PRO A 172 16.87 -24.97 0.41
N THR A 173 17.13 -24.24 -0.68
CA THR A 173 16.13 -23.77 -1.63
C THR A 173 16.19 -24.53 -2.96
N THR A 174 15.04 -24.69 -3.62
CA THR A 174 15.02 -25.18 -5.02
C THR A 174 15.32 -24.04 -5.99
N LYS A 175 16.00 -24.33 -7.10
CA LYS A 175 16.29 -23.33 -8.15
C LYS A 175 15.06 -22.95 -8.98
N ASP A 176 14.13 -23.89 -9.16
CA ASP A 176 12.96 -23.71 -10.02
C ASP A 176 11.65 -23.55 -9.22
N TYR A 177 10.67 -22.89 -9.84
CA TYR A 177 9.30 -22.84 -9.36
C TYR A 177 8.63 -24.22 -9.48
N ARG A 178 8.17 -24.79 -8.36
CA ARG A 178 7.47 -26.09 -8.29
C ARG A 178 5.94 -25.91 -8.22
N GLY A 179 5.39 -25.10 -9.11
CA GLY A 179 3.99 -24.71 -9.06
C GLY A 179 3.67 -23.82 -7.86
N THR A 180 2.53 -24.05 -7.23
CA THR A 180 2.10 -23.32 -6.02
C THR A 180 2.54 -23.98 -4.72
N LYS A 181 3.41 -25.00 -4.78
CA LYS A 181 3.91 -25.71 -3.59
C LYS A 181 4.90 -24.79 -2.88
N LEU A 182 4.76 -24.64 -1.56
CA LEU A 182 5.65 -23.81 -0.74
C LEU A 182 6.88 -24.59 -0.27
N LEU A 183 6.67 -25.88 0.01
CA LEU A 183 7.67 -26.82 0.48
C LEU A 183 7.65 -28.05 -0.43
N VAL A 184 8.84 -28.55 -0.76
CA VAL A 184 8.99 -29.78 -1.55
C VAL A 184 9.95 -30.70 -0.81
N ARG A 185 9.77 -32.00 -0.94
CA ARG A 185 10.70 -32.99 -0.38
C ARG A 185 11.48 -33.61 -1.53
N GLU A 186 12.78 -33.36 -1.57
CA GLU A 186 13.72 -33.99 -2.52
C GLU A 186 14.85 -34.65 -1.74
N HIS A 187 15.25 -35.86 -2.16
CA HIS A 187 16.33 -36.63 -1.53
C HIS A 187 16.20 -36.75 0.01
N GLY A 188 14.96 -36.92 0.52
CA GLY A 188 14.68 -37.07 1.94
C GLY A 188 14.65 -35.76 2.76
N LYS A 189 15.16 -34.65 2.21
CA LYS A 189 15.22 -33.32 2.86
C LYS A 189 14.04 -32.44 2.43
N ARG A 190 13.54 -31.59 3.34
CA ARG A 190 12.54 -30.57 3.01
C ARG A 190 13.25 -29.34 2.46
N LEU A 191 12.86 -28.92 1.26
CA LEU A 191 13.38 -27.75 0.57
C LEU A 191 12.31 -26.66 0.51
N VAL A 192 12.76 -25.42 0.62
CA VAL A 192 11.93 -24.24 0.44
C VAL A 192 11.89 -23.87 -1.03
N THR A 193 10.70 -23.58 -1.54
CA THR A 193 10.54 -23.11 -2.93
C THR A 193 10.69 -21.60 -3.02
N PRO A 194 11.08 -21.05 -4.19
CA PRO A 194 11.10 -19.61 -4.43
C PRO A 194 9.76 -18.93 -4.09
N MET A 195 8.62 -19.62 -4.29
CA MET A 195 7.29 -19.10 -3.93
C MET A 195 7.18 -18.69 -2.46
N LEU A 196 7.72 -19.50 -1.54
CA LEU A 196 7.66 -19.17 -0.11
C LEU A 196 8.56 -17.98 0.22
N ILE A 197 9.74 -17.90 -0.40
CA ILE A 197 10.68 -16.79 -0.23
C ILE A 197 10.03 -15.48 -0.65
N VAL A 198 9.41 -15.45 -1.83
CA VAL A 198 8.71 -14.27 -2.36
C VAL A 198 7.54 -13.88 -1.45
N MET A 199 6.76 -14.84 -0.95
CA MET A 199 5.66 -14.55 -0.02
C MET A 199 6.16 -13.94 1.29
N ILE A 200 7.28 -14.44 1.83
CA ILE A 200 7.91 -13.86 3.03
C ILE A 200 8.46 -12.46 2.71
N ALA A 201 9.08 -12.25 1.56
CA ALA A 201 9.59 -10.96 1.14
C ALA A 201 8.45 -9.92 1.06
N VAL A 202 7.38 -10.24 0.35
CA VAL A 202 6.18 -9.37 0.25
C VAL A 202 5.59 -9.08 1.63
N GLY A 203 5.43 -10.10 2.48
CA GLY A 203 4.89 -9.90 3.83
C GLY A 203 5.80 -9.08 4.74
N THR A 204 7.12 -9.23 4.63
CA THR A 204 8.09 -8.44 5.40
C THR A 204 8.11 -7.00 4.93
N THR A 205 8.05 -6.77 3.62
CA THR A 205 7.96 -5.42 3.07
C THR A 205 6.68 -4.72 3.51
N ASP A 206 5.54 -5.42 3.57
CA ASP A 206 4.31 -4.83 4.12
C ASP A 206 4.49 -4.35 5.57
N VAL A 207 5.22 -5.10 6.40
CA VAL A 207 5.58 -4.66 7.77
C VAL A 207 6.40 -3.37 7.75
N LEU A 208 7.36 -3.25 6.85
CA LEU A 208 8.14 -2.01 6.71
C LEU A 208 7.23 -0.84 6.35
N PHE A 209 6.29 -1.03 5.42
CA PHE A 209 5.30 0.00 5.07
C PHE A 209 4.27 0.28 6.17
N ALA A 210 4.00 -0.71 7.03
CA ALA A 210 3.17 -0.53 8.21
C ALA A 210 3.80 0.48 9.19
N LEU A 211 5.13 0.63 9.20
CA LEU A 211 5.83 1.60 10.04
C LEU A 211 5.46 3.04 9.69
N ASP A 212 5.22 3.35 8.42
CA ASP A 212 4.83 4.70 7.98
C ASP A 212 3.31 4.89 8.05
N SER A 213 2.56 3.88 7.59
CA SER A 213 1.09 3.98 7.49
C SER A 213 0.38 3.98 8.85
N ILE A 214 0.87 3.24 9.85
CA ILE A 214 0.21 3.14 11.15
C ILE A 214 0.31 4.43 11.96
N PRO A 215 1.49 5.06 12.12
CA PRO A 215 1.58 6.41 12.66
C PRO A 215 0.68 7.40 11.92
N ALA A 216 0.66 7.33 10.58
CA ALA A 216 -0.13 8.26 9.77
C ALA A 216 -1.63 8.15 10.04
N ILE A 217 -2.18 6.93 10.06
CA ILE A 217 -3.61 6.73 10.34
C ILE A 217 -3.95 7.05 11.80
N PHE A 218 -3.07 6.79 12.76
CA PHE A 218 -3.26 7.25 14.15
C PHE A 218 -3.23 8.77 14.30
N GLY A 219 -2.60 9.49 13.37
CA GLY A 219 -2.70 10.94 13.25
C GLY A 219 -4.00 11.45 12.65
N LEU A 220 -4.81 10.57 12.06
CA LEU A 220 -6.15 10.89 11.54
C LEU A 220 -7.25 10.45 12.50
N THR A 221 -7.07 9.35 13.21
CA THR A 221 -8.05 8.84 14.17
C THR A 221 -7.35 8.09 15.30
N GLN A 222 -7.86 8.24 16.52
CA GLN A 222 -7.37 7.49 17.67
C GLN A 222 -8.19 6.21 17.91
N GLU A 223 -9.21 5.95 17.08
CA GLU A 223 -10.12 4.81 17.22
C GLU A 223 -9.56 3.55 16.53
N PRO A 224 -9.10 2.53 17.27
CA PRO A 224 -8.44 1.36 16.68
C PRO A 224 -9.34 0.58 15.71
N TYR A 225 -10.66 0.65 15.93
CA TYR A 225 -11.65 0.05 15.03
C TYR A 225 -11.66 0.71 13.65
N ILE A 226 -11.60 2.04 13.61
CA ILE A 226 -11.54 2.80 12.34
C ILE A 226 -10.20 2.52 11.66
N VAL A 227 -9.11 2.55 12.43
CA VAL A 227 -7.77 2.20 11.92
C VAL A 227 -7.79 0.82 11.26
N PHE A 228 -8.29 -0.21 11.95
CA PHE A 228 -8.36 -1.57 11.43
C PHE A 228 -9.23 -1.69 10.17
N THR A 229 -10.43 -1.11 10.19
CA THR A 229 -11.38 -1.26 9.08
C THR A 229 -10.93 -0.50 7.84
N ALA A 230 -10.48 0.75 7.98
CA ALA A 230 -9.94 1.54 6.86
C ALA A 230 -8.76 0.82 6.20
N ASN A 231 -7.87 0.27 7.01
CA ASN A 231 -6.71 -0.46 6.57
C ASN A 231 -7.07 -1.78 5.87
N ALA A 232 -8.03 -2.52 6.44
CA ALA A 232 -8.52 -3.76 5.84
C ALA A 232 -9.16 -3.51 4.47
N PHE A 233 -10.03 -2.51 4.35
CA PHE A 233 -10.63 -2.13 3.07
C PHE A 233 -9.62 -1.58 2.07
N ALA A 234 -8.57 -0.88 2.53
CA ALA A 234 -7.53 -0.38 1.65
C ALA A 234 -6.67 -1.51 1.05
N LEU A 235 -6.29 -2.49 1.87
CA LEU A 235 -5.57 -3.69 1.44
C LEU A 235 -6.41 -4.61 0.56
N MET A 236 -7.71 -4.72 0.85
CA MET A 236 -8.66 -5.39 -0.04
C MET A 236 -8.75 -4.61 -1.36
N GLY A 237 -8.43 -5.27 -2.47
CA GLY A 237 -8.31 -4.61 -3.79
C GLY A 237 -6.87 -4.25 -4.20
N LEU A 238 -5.87 -4.43 -3.34
CA LEU A 238 -4.46 -4.16 -3.68
C LEU A 238 -3.97 -5.05 -4.84
N ARG A 239 -4.39 -6.33 -4.85
CA ARG A 239 -4.09 -7.27 -5.94
C ARG A 239 -4.61 -6.76 -7.29
N GLN A 240 -5.80 -6.18 -7.32
CA GLN A 240 -6.42 -5.65 -8.53
C GLN A 240 -5.63 -4.46 -9.03
N LEU A 241 -5.22 -3.57 -8.12
CA LEU A 241 -4.31 -2.48 -8.46
C LEU A 241 -3.00 -3.01 -9.05
N TYR A 242 -2.45 -4.10 -8.50
CA TYR A 242 -1.26 -4.75 -9.06
C TYR A 242 -1.43 -5.19 -10.52
N PHE A 243 -2.57 -5.77 -10.89
CA PHE A 243 -2.79 -6.17 -12.29
C PHE A 243 -3.20 -5.00 -13.19
N LEU A 244 -3.70 -3.91 -12.61
CA LEU A 244 -3.89 -2.63 -13.31
C LEU A 244 -2.57 -1.88 -13.54
N ILE A 245 -1.44 -2.35 -12.99
CA ILE A 245 -0.11 -1.72 -13.12
C ILE A 245 0.31 -1.52 -14.56
N GLY A 246 -0.18 -2.34 -15.51
CA GLY A 246 0.11 -2.28 -16.95
C GLY A 246 -0.04 -0.86 -17.54
N GLY A 247 1.01 -0.06 -17.40
CA GLY A 247 1.10 1.35 -17.76
C GLY A 247 0.53 2.36 -16.77
N LEU A 248 -0.31 1.99 -15.79
CA LEU A 248 -1.00 2.99 -14.94
C LEU A 248 -0.10 3.59 -13.87
N LEU A 249 0.72 2.78 -13.19
CA LEU A 249 1.68 3.28 -12.21
C LEU A 249 2.80 4.09 -12.85
N LYS A 250 3.27 3.68 -14.04
CA LYS A 250 4.25 4.45 -14.82
C LYS A 250 3.75 5.86 -15.18
N LYS A 251 2.43 6.08 -15.18
CA LYS A 251 1.81 7.39 -15.38
C LYS A 251 1.70 8.24 -14.11
N LEU A 252 1.94 7.67 -12.94
CA LEU A 252 1.87 8.33 -11.63
C LEU A 252 3.26 8.76 -11.13
N VAL A 253 4.04 9.41 -12.00
CA VAL A 253 5.45 9.80 -11.78
C VAL A 253 5.67 10.62 -10.50
N TYR A 254 4.68 11.40 -10.06
CA TYR A 254 4.80 12.25 -8.86
C TYR A 254 4.15 11.67 -7.61
N LEU A 255 3.71 10.40 -7.63
CA LEU A 255 2.98 9.82 -6.51
C LEU A 255 3.76 9.91 -5.19
N SER A 256 5.04 9.54 -5.20
CA SER A 256 5.89 9.59 -4.00
C SER A 256 6.06 11.01 -3.45
N TYR A 257 6.05 12.05 -4.32
CA TYR A 257 5.99 13.44 -3.87
C TYR A 257 4.65 13.82 -3.24
N GLY A 258 3.53 13.31 -3.77
CA GLY A 258 2.22 13.51 -3.14
C GLY A 258 2.13 12.86 -1.77
N LEU A 259 2.65 11.64 -1.64
CA LEU A 259 2.68 10.90 -0.38
C LEU A 259 3.58 11.56 0.64
N SER A 260 4.75 12.07 0.26
CA SER A 260 5.63 12.79 1.20
C SER A 260 4.98 14.04 1.76
N VAL A 261 4.24 14.80 0.93
CA VAL A 261 3.47 15.97 1.39
C VAL A 261 2.38 15.55 2.38
N ILE A 262 1.67 14.45 2.12
CA ILE A 262 0.65 13.91 3.04
C ILE A 262 1.27 13.45 4.36
N LEU A 263 2.34 12.65 4.31
CA LEU A 263 3.04 12.15 5.49
C LEU A 263 3.63 13.29 6.32
N GLY A 264 4.25 14.29 5.67
CA GLY A 264 4.78 15.47 6.34
C GLY A 264 3.68 16.28 7.02
N PHE A 265 2.55 16.49 6.35
CA PHE A 265 1.39 17.15 6.93
C PHE A 265 0.84 16.41 8.16
N ILE A 266 0.64 15.09 8.05
CA ILE A 266 0.16 14.27 9.16
C ILE A 266 1.20 14.24 10.30
N GLY A 267 2.49 14.20 9.98
CA GLY A 267 3.58 14.27 10.96
C GLY A 267 3.57 15.57 11.75
N VAL A 268 3.41 16.71 11.07
CA VAL A 268 3.24 18.02 11.73
C VAL A 268 1.98 18.03 12.59
N LYS A 269 0.85 17.52 12.08
CA LYS A 269 -0.39 17.41 12.85
C LYS A 269 -0.19 16.62 14.15
N LEU A 270 0.50 15.48 14.10
CA LEU A 270 0.79 14.67 15.28
C LEU A 270 1.64 15.40 16.31
N VAL A 271 2.65 16.17 15.87
CA VAL A 271 3.45 16.99 16.78
C VAL A 271 2.61 18.07 17.44
N LEU A 272 1.71 18.73 16.68
CA LEU A 272 0.78 19.72 17.23
C LEU A 272 -0.17 19.09 18.25
N GLU A 273 -0.73 17.92 17.94
CA GLU A 273 -1.58 17.16 18.87
C GLU A 273 -0.85 16.85 20.18
N ALA A 274 0.41 16.41 20.08
CA ALA A 274 1.26 16.12 21.23
C ALA A 274 1.57 17.37 22.07
N LEU A 275 1.78 18.53 21.43
CA LEU A 275 1.97 19.81 22.10
C LEU A 275 0.70 20.28 22.82
N HIS A 276 -0.47 20.09 22.21
CA HIS A 276 -1.74 20.37 22.85
C HIS A 276 -1.92 19.50 24.11
N GLY A 277 -1.61 18.21 24.03
CA GLY A 277 -1.62 17.31 25.17
C GLY A 277 -0.68 17.69 26.33
N GLN A 278 0.34 18.53 26.06
CA GLN A 278 1.27 19.09 27.05
C GLN A 278 0.82 20.45 27.62
N GLY A 279 -0.34 20.97 27.21
CA GLY A 279 -0.90 22.25 27.65
C GLY A 279 -0.44 23.47 26.84
N VAL A 280 0.22 23.27 25.70
CA VAL A 280 0.58 24.36 24.78
C VAL A 280 -0.62 24.66 23.88
N HIS A 281 -1.06 25.92 23.83
CA HIS A 281 -2.17 26.33 22.97
C HIS A 281 -1.70 26.40 21.52
N VAL A 282 -1.88 25.30 20.80
CA VAL A 282 -1.61 25.19 19.36
C VAL A 282 -2.91 24.94 18.59
N PRO A 283 -3.00 25.33 17.30
CA PRO A 283 -4.21 25.12 16.51
C PRO A 283 -4.52 23.62 16.32
N GLU A 284 -5.77 23.23 16.59
CA GLU A 284 -6.26 21.88 16.28
C GLU A 284 -6.58 21.75 14.79
N ILE A 285 -6.01 20.72 14.14
CA ILE A 285 -6.29 20.42 12.74
C ILE A 285 -7.44 19.42 12.67
N GLY A 286 -8.64 19.92 12.40
CA GLY A 286 -9.83 19.10 12.26
C GLY A 286 -9.76 18.08 11.10
N ILE A 287 -10.57 17.03 11.22
CA ILE A 287 -10.70 15.97 10.20
C ILE A 287 -11.11 16.51 8.82
N PRO A 288 -12.06 17.45 8.68
CA PRO A 288 -12.42 17.99 7.36
C PRO A 288 -11.24 18.67 6.65
N LEU A 289 -10.39 19.38 7.40
CA LEU A 289 -9.20 20.02 6.86
C LEU A 289 -8.16 18.98 6.45
N SER A 290 -7.95 17.95 7.28
CA SER A 290 -7.05 16.84 6.97
C SER A 290 -7.50 16.08 5.71
N LEU A 291 -8.78 15.70 5.64
CA LEU A 291 -9.36 15.02 4.49
C LEU A 291 -9.27 15.88 3.22
N GLY A 292 -9.63 17.17 3.33
CA GLY A 292 -9.52 18.12 2.22
C GLY A 292 -8.08 18.24 1.71
N PHE A 293 -7.11 18.36 2.62
CA PHE A 293 -5.69 18.41 2.27
C PHE A 293 -5.21 17.14 1.55
N ILE A 294 -5.57 15.96 2.06
CA ILE A 294 -5.23 14.67 1.46
C ILE A 294 -5.81 14.57 0.05
N VAL A 295 -7.12 14.84 -0.11
CA VAL A 295 -7.81 14.74 -1.40
C VAL A 295 -7.23 15.72 -2.42
N VAL A 296 -7.00 16.98 -2.02
CA VAL A 296 -6.40 18.00 -2.90
C VAL A 296 -5.00 17.60 -3.32
N THR A 297 -4.16 17.13 -2.37
CA THR A 297 -2.80 16.70 -2.68
C THR A 297 -2.79 15.54 -3.67
N LEU A 298 -3.60 14.50 -3.44
CA LEU A 298 -3.70 13.37 -4.36
C LEU A 298 -4.24 13.77 -5.72
N ALA A 299 -5.24 14.65 -5.78
CA ALA A 299 -5.80 15.15 -7.03
C ALA A 299 -4.77 15.93 -7.84
N VAL A 300 -4.06 16.89 -7.21
CA VAL A 300 -3.00 17.67 -7.84
C VAL A 300 -1.88 16.75 -8.33
N THR A 301 -1.38 15.85 -7.48
CA THR A 301 -0.32 14.91 -7.83
C THR A 301 -0.72 13.99 -8.98
N THR A 302 -1.94 13.46 -8.96
CA THR A 302 -2.46 12.60 -10.05
C THR A 302 -2.55 13.38 -11.36
N VAL A 303 -3.14 14.58 -11.35
CA VAL A 303 -3.29 15.41 -12.55
C VAL A 303 -1.92 15.80 -13.13
N LEU A 304 -0.98 16.22 -12.29
CA LEU A 304 0.37 16.58 -12.72
C LEU A 304 1.12 15.37 -13.30
N SER A 305 0.99 14.20 -12.66
CA SER A 305 1.63 12.97 -13.13
C SER A 305 1.09 12.54 -14.49
N LEU A 306 -0.24 12.53 -14.67
CA LEU A 306 -0.88 12.18 -15.93
C LEU A 306 -0.50 13.16 -17.06
N ARG A 307 -0.42 14.46 -16.76
CA ARG A 307 0.01 15.48 -17.73
C ARG A 307 1.46 15.29 -18.15
N LYS A 308 2.37 15.03 -17.20
CA LYS A 308 3.77 14.79 -17.51
C LYS A 308 3.96 13.52 -18.32
N SER A 309 3.37 12.41 -17.89
CA SER A 309 3.46 11.13 -18.61
C SER A 309 2.91 11.23 -20.04
N LYS A 310 1.83 12.01 -20.26
CA LYS A 310 1.33 12.28 -21.63
C LYS A 310 2.35 13.08 -22.45
N LYS A 311 2.95 14.12 -21.88
CA LYS A 311 3.94 14.97 -22.55
C LYS A 311 5.21 14.19 -22.90
N ASP A 312 5.66 13.31 -22.00
CA ASP A 312 6.83 12.48 -22.22
C ASP A 312 6.57 11.47 -23.36
N ALA A 313 5.39 10.84 -23.39
CA ALA A 313 4.99 9.98 -24.50
C ALA A 313 4.85 10.72 -25.85
N GLU A 314 4.35 11.96 -25.86
CA GLU A 314 4.31 12.81 -27.07
C GLU A 314 5.71 13.18 -27.56
N ARG A 315 6.64 13.42 -26.63
CA ARG A 315 8.04 13.73 -26.94
C ARG A 315 8.78 12.53 -27.52
N GLU A 316 8.65 11.35 -26.90
CA GLU A 316 9.22 10.10 -27.41
C GLU A 316 8.69 9.77 -28.82
N ALA A 317 7.39 9.98 -29.06
CA ALA A 317 6.80 9.79 -30.39
C ALA A 317 7.35 10.78 -31.43
N ALA A 318 7.63 12.02 -31.05
CA ALA A 318 8.21 13.03 -31.93
C ALA A 318 9.70 12.75 -32.24
N GLU A 319 10.48 12.33 -31.23
CA GLU A 319 11.89 11.94 -31.38
C GLU A 319 12.02 10.70 -32.28
N GLY A 320 11.20 9.66 -32.07
CA GLY A 320 11.19 8.47 -32.94
C GLY A 320 10.74 8.76 -34.38
N ALA A 321 9.85 9.73 -34.59
CA ALA A 321 9.47 10.17 -35.93
C ALA A 321 10.60 10.94 -36.65
N GLN A 322 11.43 11.68 -35.90
CA GLN A 322 12.61 12.35 -36.45
C GLN A 322 13.70 11.34 -36.83
N GLU A 323 14.02 10.37 -35.98
CA GLU A 323 15.00 9.32 -36.28
C GLU A 323 14.64 8.49 -37.53
N LEU A 324 13.35 8.16 -37.71
CA LEU A 324 12.86 7.46 -38.90
C LEU A 324 12.98 8.31 -40.18
N SER A 325 12.87 9.64 -40.07
CA SER A 325 13.03 10.54 -41.21
C SER A 325 14.49 10.71 -41.64
N GLU A 326 15.43 10.72 -40.68
CA GLU A 326 16.87 10.83 -40.94
C GLU A 326 17.49 9.53 -41.49
N THR A 327 17.02 8.37 -40.99
CA THR A 327 17.43 7.06 -41.53
C THR A 327 16.83 6.76 -42.91
N GLY A 328 15.63 7.26 -43.20
CA GLY A 328 15.03 7.16 -44.55
C GLY A 328 15.74 8.01 -45.61
N SER A 329 16.26 9.18 -45.23
CA SER A 329 16.97 10.09 -46.15
C SER A 329 18.40 9.64 -46.47
N SER A 330 19.06 8.90 -45.57
CA SER A 330 20.44 8.41 -45.74
C SER A 330 20.53 7.10 -46.53
N ALA A 331 19.42 6.36 -46.68
CA ALA A 331 19.35 5.16 -47.52
C ALA A 331 19.08 5.46 -49.02
N GLN A 332 18.78 6.72 -49.38
CA GLN A 332 18.50 7.14 -50.76
C GLN A 332 19.63 7.98 -51.40
N SER A 333 20.71 8.27 -50.67
CA SER A 333 21.92 8.94 -51.15
C SER A 333 23.07 7.95 -51.34
#